data_AF-A0A1F5VIL1-F1
#
_entry.id   AF-A0A1F5VIL1-F1
#
_cell.length_a   1.000
_cell.length_b   1.000
_cell.length_c   1.000
_cell.angle_alpha   90.00
_cell.angle_beta   90.00
_cell.angle_gamma   90.00
#
_symmetry.space_group_name_H-M   'P 1'
#
loop_
_entity.id
_entity.type
_entity.pdbx_description
1 polymer ?
#
loop_
_entity_poly.entity_id
_entity_poly.type
_entity_poly.pdbx_seq_one_letter_code
_entity_poly.pdbx_strand_id
1 'polypeptide(L)'
;MVVGGLKLEVSPATIRNTMLALDKEGYLYQPYTSAGRAPTEKGYRYFIGHLMSVRQPEAELCARIDKIFENMEQETGFAFDELSRAIAGHLKLFSGVGLLDTEEKFFARGMSEVLRSPEFEERNLAAEFADFAENMESNLLELKKNAKFDYEPTFRVSGFGIASVFFDDDELGRCAVFSAGPKRMNYEKAASVLKYAAKDIKSKNKKHARRGKH
;
A
#
# COMPACT_ATOMS: atom_id res chain seq x y z
N MET A 1 6.18 12.22 25.33
CA MET A 1 7.24 11.36 25.90
C MET A 1 7.64 10.35 24.83
N VAL A 2 8.85 10.42 24.29
CA VAL A 2 9.40 9.36 23.42
C VAL A 2 10.01 8.32 24.34
N VAL A 3 9.18 7.45 24.93
CA VAL A 3 9.65 6.33 25.76
C VAL A 3 8.70 5.16 25.51
N GLY A 4 9.25 4.07 24.97
CA GLY A 4 8.51 2.81 24.82
C GLY A 4 9.14 1.74 23.93
N GLY A 5 10.18 2.01 23.14
CA GLY A 5 10.74 0.93 22.30
C GLY A 5 12.08 1.14 21.59
N LEU A 6 12.62 2.37 21.53
CA LEU A 6 13.90 2.63 20.85
C LEU A 6 14.96 3.01 21.88
N LYS A 7 15.96 2.14 22.09
CA LYS A 7 17.21 2.50 22.78
C LYS A 7 18.03 3.37 21.82
N LEU A 8 17.84 4.68 21.90
CA LEU A 8 18.72 5.63 21.23
C LEU A 8 19.80 6.06 22.24
N GLU A 9 21.07 5.95 21.87
CA GLU A 9 22.22 6.43 22.67
C GLU A 9 22.36 7.96 22.60
N VAL A 10 21.26 8.70 22.80
CA VAL A 10 21.26 10.17 22.82
C VAL A 10 20.51 10.70 24.02
N SER A 11 20.94 11.85 24.53
CA SER A 11 20.32 12.46 25.71
C SER A 11 18.86 12.89 25.42
N PRO A 12 17.98 12.91 26.43
CA PRO A 12 16.63 13.48 26.28
C PRO A 12 16.62 14.92 25.75
N ALA A 13 17.63 15.71 26.11
CA ALA A 13 17.80 17.08 25.62
C ALA A 13 18.11 17.11 24.12
N THR A 14 18.99 16.21 23.64
CA THR A 14 19.29 16.04 22.22
C THR A 14 18.03 15.66 21.45
N ILE A 15 17.27 14.68 21.92
CA ILE A 15 15.99 14.29 21.29
C ILE A 15 15.04 15.49 21.22
N ARG A 16 14.88 16.25 22.30
CA ARG A 16 14.01 17.43 22.33
C ARG A 16 14.45 18.49 21.31
N ASN A 17 15.74 18.77 21.22
CA ASN A 17 16.29 19.76 20.29
C ASN A 17 16.12 19.31 18.83
N THR A 18 16.37 18.04 18.52
CA THR A 18 16.12 17.48 17.18
C THR A 18 14.64 17.54 16.81
N MET A 19 13.75 17.20 17.74
CA MET A 19 12.30 17.29 17.51
C MET A 19 11.82 18.72 17.25
N LEU A 20 12.45 19.73 17.88
CA LEU A 20 12.20 21.15 17.63
C LEU A 20 12.72 21.59 16.25
N ALA A 21 13.91 21.13 15.85
CA ALA A 21 14.45 21.41 14.52
C ALA A 21 13.54 20.84 13.42
N LEU A 22 13.08 19.59 13.58
CA LEU A 22 12.16 18.94 12.65
C LEU A 22 10.79 19.64 12.55
N ASP A 23 10.30 20.32 13.61
CA ASP A 23 9.13 21.21 13.51
C ASP A 23 9.40 22.39 12.60
N LYS A 24 10.52 23.08 12.87
CA LYS A 24 10.86 24.34 12.22
C LYS A 24 11.07 24.11 10.73
N GLU A 25 11.56 22.93 10.37
CA GLU A 25 11.69 22.47 8.99
C GLU A 25 10.40 21.88 8.39
N GLY A 26 9.31 21.78 9.17
CA GLY A 26 7.99 21.35 8.72
C GLY A 26 7.83 19.84 8.54
N TYR A 27 8.72 19.01 9.12
CA TYR A 27 8.59 17.55 9.11
C TYR A 27 7.66 17.03 10.22
N LEU A 28 7.53 17.78 11.30
CA LEU A 28 6.64 17.50 12.41
C LEU A 28 5.66 18.66 12.61
N TYR A 29 4.57 18.39 13.33
CA TYR A 29 3.67 19.40 13.87
C TYR A 29 3.15 18.93 15.23
N GLN A 30 2.58 19.85 16.02
CA GLN A 30 1.94 19.54 17.29
C GLN A 30 0.41 19.66 17.13
N PRO A 31 -0.35 18.54 17.14
CA PRO A 31 -1.80 18.59 16.92
C PRO A 31 -2.56 19.35 18.01
N TYR A 32 -2.11 19.19 19.26
CA TYR A 32 -2.68 19.85 20.44
C TYR A 32 -1.57 20.20 21.43
N THR A 33 -1.78 21.22 22.26
CA THR A 33 -0.79 21.72 23.24
C THR A 33 -0.29 20.63 24.21
N SER A 34 -1.10 19.61 24.49
CA SER A 34 -0.77 18.46 25.35
C SER A 34 -0.30 17.21 24.59
N ALA A 35 -0.43 17.16 23.27
CA ALA A 35 -0.06 16.00 22.46
C ALA A 35 1.45 15.99 22.16
N GLY A 36 2.00 14.80 21.91
CA GLY A 36 3.30 14.66 21.28
C GLY A 36 3.30 15.23 19.86
N ARG A 37 4.50 15.36 19.27
CA ARG A 37 4.64 15.77 17.87
C ARG A 37 4.26 14.62 16.93
N ALA A 38 3.57 14.94 15.85
CA ALA A 38 3.20 14.00 14.79
C ALA A 38 3.89 14.37 13.47
N PRO A 39 4.21 13.39 12.60
CA PRO A 39 4.75 13.69 11.28
C PRO A 39 3.75 14.42 10.39
N THR A 40 4.21 15.42 9.65
CA THR A 40 3.48 16.03 8.55
C THR A 40 3.52 15.12 7.32
N GLU A 41 2.81 15.46 6.24
CA GLU A 41 2.95 14.77 4.95
C GLU A 41 4.38 14.83 4.40
N LYS A 42 5.09 15.94 4.66
CA LYS A 42 6.53 16.05 4.36
C LYS A 42 7.35 15.07 5.19
N GLY A 43 7.02 14.94 6.48
CA GLY A 43 7.54 13.94 7.41
C GLY A 43 7.41 12.51 6.88
N TYR A 44 6.20 12.10 6.52
CA TYR A 44 5.94 10.77 5.98
C TYR A 44 6.67 10.51 4.67
N ARG A 45 6.63 11.45 3.71
CA ARG A 45 7.33 11.29 2.43
C ARG A 45 8.83 11.12 2.62
N TYR A 46 9.43 11.87 3.54
CA TYR A 46 10.86 11.72 3.86
C TYR A 46 11.16 10.34 4.46
N PHE A 47 10.37 9.91 5.45
CA PHE A 47 10.50 8.59 6.06
C PHE A 47 10.42 7.49 5.01
N ILE A 48 9.41 7.53 4.14
CA ILE A 48 9.19 6.53 3.11
C ILE A 48 10.34 6.50 2.10
N GLY A 49 10.79 7.66 1.64
CA GLY A 49 11.81 7.77 0.61
C GLY A 49 13.24 7.43 1.05
N HIS A 50 13.54 7.53 2.35
CA HIS A 50 14.94 7.48 2.82
C HIS A 50 15.21 6.49 3.95
N LEU A 51 14.19 6.11 4.73
CA LEU A 51 14.38 5.36 5.97
C LEU A 51 13.77 3.96 5.94
N MET A 52 12.97 3.65 4.92
CA MET A 52 12.37 2.33 4.77
C MET A 52 13.31 1.33 4.10
N SER A 53 13.28 0.08 4.55
CA SER A 53 13.96 -1.04 3.90
C SER A 53 12.97 -2.16 3.65
N VAL A 54 12.59 -2.40 2.40
CA VAL A 54 11.57 -3.42 2.07
C VAL A 54 12.09 -4.80 2.47
N ARG A 55 11.45 -5.41 3.48
CA ARG A 55 11.73 -6.78 3.94
C ARG A 55 10.98 -7.82 3.10
N GLN A 56 11.29 -9.10 3.33
CA GLN A 56 10.47 -10.18 2.78
C GLN A 56 9.12 -10.25 3.51
N PRO A 57 8.02 -10.51 2.80
CA PRO A 57 6.72 -10.73 3.43
C PRO A 57 6.71 -12.03 4.24
N GLU A 58 5.71 -12.17 5.11
CA GLU A 58 5.53 -13.35 5.94
C GLU A 58 5.27 -14.59 5.06
N ALA A 59 5.96 -15.70 5.37
CA ALA A 59 5.93 -16.91 4.55
C ALA A 59 4.52 -17.50 4.41
N GLU A 60 3.69 -17.42 5.46
CA GLU A 60 2.30 -17.88 5.44
C GLU A 60 1.47 -17.14 4.39
N LEU A 61 1.63 -15.81 4.30
CA LEU A 61 0.94 -15.02 3.29
C LEU A 61 1.45 -15.36 1.89
N CYS A 62 2.76 -15.54 1.72
CA CYS A 62 3.36 -15.93 0.44
C CYS A 62 2.76 -17.24 -0.07
N ALA A 63 2.73 -18.27 0.78
CA ALA A 63 2.13 -19.56 0.45
C ALA A 63 0.63 -19.45 0.11
N ARG A 64 -0.10 -18.56 0.80
CA ARG A 64 -1.51 -18.27 0.48
C ARG A 64 -1.66 -17.62 -0.90
N ILE A 65 -0.81 -16.64 -1.23
CA ILE A 65 -0.81 -15.97 -2.53
C ILE A 65 -0.50 -16.98 -3.64
N ASP A 66 0.54 -17.79 -3.46
CA ASP A 66 0.97 -18.78 -4.46
C ASP A 66 -0.14 -19.75 -4.84
N LYS A 67 -0.96 -20.15 -3.85
CA LYS A 67 -2.08 -21.08 -4.00
C LYS A 67 -3.27 -20.47 -4.75
N ILE A 68 -3.52 -19.16 -4.62
CA ILE A 68 -4.62 -18.48 -5.31
C ILE A 68 -4.47 -18.62 -6.83
N PHE A 69 -3.25 -18.53 -7.32
CA PHE A 69 -2.94 -18.58 -8.74
C PHE A 69 -2.58 -19.97 -9.29
N GLU A 70 -2.69 -21.03 -8.49
CA GLU A 70 -2.51 -22.40 -8.99
C GLU A 70 -3.64 -22.87 -9.92
N ASN A 71 -4.84 -22.31 -9.78
CA ASN A 71 -6.05 -22.71 -10.52
C ASN A 71 -6.62 -21.57 -11.40
N MET A 72 -5.78 -20.63 -11.84
CA MET A 72 -6.20 -19.37 -12.47
C MET A 72 -6.89 -19.53 -13.84
N GLU A 73 -6.77 -20.69 -14.50
CA GLU A 73 -7.16 -20.90 -15.91
C GLU A 73 -8.65 -20.71 -16.23
N GLN A 74 -9.55 -20.69 -15.24
CA GLN A 74 -11.00 -20.65 -15.47
C GLN A 74 -11.69 -19.36 -15.02
N GLU A 75 -11.18 -18.67 -14.01
CA GLU A 75 -11.84 -17.47 -13.44
C GLU A 75 -10.82 -16.45 -12.91
N THR A 76 -10.16 -15.72 -13.81
CA THR A 76 -9.19 -14.66 -13.48
C THR A 76 -9.75 -13.63 -12.48
N GLY A 77 -11.03 -13.27 -12.62
CA GLY A 77 -11.70 -12.34 -11.70
C GLY A 77 -11.83 -12.88 -10.27
N PHE A 78 -12.09 -14.18 -10.10
CA PHE A 78 -12.15 -14.81 -8.78
C PHE A 78 -10.78 -14.81 -8.11
N ALA A 79 -9.71 -15.13 -8.86
CA ALA A 79 -8.34 -15.11 -8.34
C ALA A 79 -7.94 -13.70 -7.84
N PHE A 80 -8.30 -12.64 -8.58
CA PHE A 80 -8.05 -11.27 -8.13
C PHE A 80 -8.90 -10.86 -6.94
N ASP A 81 -10.15 -11.31 -6.84
CA ASP A 81 -10.96 -11.09 -5.64
C ASP A 81 -10.32 -11.72 -4.39
N GLU A 82 -9.90 -12.98 -4.51
CA GLU A 82 -9.28 -13.71 -3.41
C GLU A 82 -7.91 -13.15 -3.04
N LEU A 83 -7.11 -12.71 -4.02
CA LEU A 83 -5.86 -12.00 -3.75
C LEU A 83 -6.12 -10.71 -2.98
N SER A 84 -7.09 -9.92 -3.44
CA SER A 84 -7.48 -8.65 -2.81
C SER A 84 -7.92 -8.89 -1.36
N ARG A 85 -8.72 -9.94 -1.12
CA ARG A 85 -9.17 -10.36 0.22
C ARG A 85 -8.01 -10.81 1.11
N ALA A 86 -7.07 -11.58 0.57
CA ALA A 86 -5.91 -12.07 1.30
C ALA A 86 -5.00 -10.93 1.76
N ILE A 87 -4.66 -10.02 0.84
CA ILE A 87 -3.83 -8.84 1.14
C ILE A 87 -4.56 -7.93 2.13
N ALA A 88 -5.82 -7.60 1.89
CA ALA A 88 -6.61 -6.73 2.76
C ALA A 88 -6.74 -7.29 4.19
N GLY A 89 -7.03 -8.58 4.32
CA GLY A 89 -7.17 -9.22 5.62
C GLY A 89 -5.86 -9.29 6.41
N HIS A 90 -4.73 -9.44 5.72
CA HIS A 90 -3.40 -9.52 6.31
C HIS A 90 -2.82 -8.15 6.68
N LEU A 91 -2.97 -7.16 5.80
CA LEU A 91 -2.47 -5.81 6.01
C LEU A 91 -3.41 -4.94 6.84
N LYS A 92 -4.69 -5.32 6.93
CA LYS A 92 -5.76 -4.48 7.52
C LYS A 92 -5.93 -3.15 6.78
N LEU A 93 -5.83 -3.22 5.45
CA LEU A 93 -5.90 -2.07 4.54
C LEU A 93 -6.90 -2.36 3.41
N PHE A 94 -7.38 -1.30 2.77
CA PHE A 94 -8.15 -1.41 1.53
C PHE A 94 -7.18 -1.77 0.42
N SER A 95 -7.26 -2.98 -0.12
CA SER A 95 -6.25 -3.54 -1.01
C SER A 95 -6.89 -4.20 -2.21
N GLY A 96 -6.17 -4.21 -3.33
CA GLY A 96 -6.72 -4.76 -4.55
C GLY A 96 -5.80 -4.79 -5.75
N VAL A 97 -6.37 -5.25 -6.86
CA VAL A 97 -5.74 -5.37 -8.18
C VAL A 97 -6.53 -4.56 -9.20
N GLY A 98 -5.84 -3.75 -10.00
CA GLY A 98 -6.39 -3.04 -11.14
C GLY A 98 -5.80 -3.56 -12.46
N LEU A 99 -6.66 -3.84 -13.43
CA LEU A 99 -6.30 -4.09 -14.83
C LEU A 99 -6.48 -2.79 -15.61
N LEU A 100 -5.40 -2.20 -16.09
CA LEU A 100 -5.39 -0.83 -16.60
C LEU A 100 -5.65 -0.72 -18.11
N ASP A 101 -5.56 -1.82 -18.85
CA ASP A 101 -5.77 -1.84 -20.31
C ASP A 101 -7.10 -2.49 -20.73
N THR A 102 -7.65 -3.39 -19.92
CA THR A 102 -8.82 -4.22 -20.28
C THR A 102 -10.06 -3.79 -19.48
N GLU A 103 -10.95 -3.01 -20.10
CA GLU A 103 -12.20 -2.50 -19.50
C GLU A 103 -12.03 -1.79 -18.13
N GLU A 104 -10.80 -1.38 -17.78
CA GLU A 104 -10.43 -0.76 -16.50
C GLU A 104 -11.04 -1.45 -15.27
N LYS A 105 -10.96 -2.79 -15.21
CA LYS A 105 -11.52 -3.57 -14.09
C LYS A 105 -10.70 -3.46 -12.82
N PHE A 106 -11.43 -3.35 -11.71
CA PHE A 106 -10.84 -3.23 -10.38
C PHE A 106 -11.44 -4.22 -9.39
N PHE A 107 -10.56 -4.93 -8.68
CA PHE A 107 -10.91 -5.87 -7.62
C PHE A 107 -10.33 -5.31 -6.33
N ALA A 108 -11.17 -4.98 -5.35
CA ALA A 108 -10.68 -4.50 -4.07
C ALA A 108 -11.53 -4.94 -2.88
N ARG A 109 -10.85 -5.11 -1.75
CA ARG A 109 -11.41 -5.56 -0.48
C ARG A 109 -10.79 -4.76 0.67
N GLY A 110 -11.42 -4.78 1.85
CA GLY A 110 -10.87 -4.17 3.06
C GLY A 110 -11.41 -2.80 3.43
N MET A 111 -12.48 -2.32 2.79
CA MET A 111 -13.13 -1.05 3.18
C MET A 111 -13.53 -1.06 4.66
N SER A 112 -14.15 -2.14 5.12
CA SER A 112 -14.51 -2.33 6.53
C SER A 112 -13.31 -2.38 7.47
N GLU A 113 -12.15 -2.85 7.01
CA GLU A 113 -10.94 -2.91 7.82
C GLU A 113 -10.40 -1.50 8.06
N VAL A 114 -10.37 -0.67 7.00
CA VAL A 114 -9.88 0.71 7.08
C VAL A 114 -10.81 1.59 7.90
N LEU A 115 -12.13 1.51 7.66
CA LEU A 115 -13.10 2.35 8.37
C LEU A 115 -13.19 2.05 9.88
N ARG A 116 -12.64 0.92 10.34
CA ARG A 116 -12.51 0.60 11.77
C ARG A 116 -11.26 1.18 12.43
N SER A 117 -10.35 1.77 11.65
CA SER A 117 -9.15 2.39 12.22
C SER A 117 -9.50 3.74 12.88
N PRO A 118 -8.87 4.09 14.02
CA PRO A 118 -9.21 5.31 14.75
C PRO A 118 -9.08 6.60 13.93
N GLU A 119 -8.13 6.64 12.98
CA GLU A 119 -7.96 7.79 12.10
C GLU A 119 -9.20 8.10 11.26
N PHE A 120 -10.04 7.09 10.97
CA PHE A 120 -11.24 7.21 10.14
C PHE A 120 -12.51 7.50 10.92
N GLU A 121 -12.42 7.72 12.24
CA GLU A 121 -13.52 8.29 13.03
C GLU A 121 -13.76 9.77 12.67
N GLU A 122 -12.76 10.43 12.06
CA GLU A 122 -12.91 11.77 11.51
C GLU A 122 -13.87 11.74 10.30
N ARG A 123 -15.05 12.33 10.45
CA ARG A 123 -16.13 12.30 9.43
C ARG A 123 -15.67 12.70 8.03
N ASN A 124 -14.80 13.70 7.93
CA ASN A 124 -14.30 14.18 6.64
C ASN A 124 -13.37 13.16 5.99
N LEU A 125 -12.49 12.50 6.75
CA LEU A 125 -11.55 11.53 6.20
C LEU A 125 -12.27 10.27 5.67
N ALA A 126 -13.28 9.78 6.39
CA ALA A 126 -14.07 8.63 5.94
C ALA A 126 -14.81 8.93 4.63
N ALA A 127 -15.39 10.12 4.49
CA ALA A 127 -16.02 10.56 3.26
C ALA A 127 -15.01 10.71 2.12
N GLU A 128 -13.88 11.41 2.35
CA GLU A 128 -12.80 11.55 1.36
C GLU A 128 -12.28 10.20 0.85
N PHE A 129 -12.21 9.20 1.73
CA PHE A 129 -11.76 7.86 1.36
C PHE A 129 -12.82 7.05 0.61
N ALA A 130 -14.09 7.20 0.99
CA ALA A 130 -15.20 6.61 0.24
C ALA A 130 -15.25 7.18 -1.18
N ASP A 131 -15.15 8.50 -1.33
CA ASP A 131 -15.08 9.18 -2.62
C ASP A 131 -13.88 8.68 -3.43
N PHE A 132 -12.70 8.53 -2.81
CA PHE A 132 -11.53 7.94 -3.46
C PHE A 132 -11.79 6.52 -3.97
N ALA A 133 -12.45 5.67 -3.19
CA ALA A 133 -12.72 4.29 -3.54
C ALA A 133 -13.79 4.16 -4.63
N GLU A 134 -14.83 5.00 -4.61
CA GLU A 134 -15.86 5.06 -5.65
C GLU A 134 -15.29 5.56 -6.98
N ASN A 135 -14.35 6.50 -6.95
CA ASN A 135 -13.75 7.10 -8.15
C ASN A 135 -12.45 6.41 -8.59
N MET A 136 -12.26 5.14 -8.23
CA MET A 136 -11.00 4.45 -8.47
C MET A 136 -10.65 4.31 -9.96
N GLU A 137 -11.61 4.02 -10.84
CA GLU A 137 -11.38 3.90 -12.29
C GLU A 137 -10.72 5.17 -12.84
N SER A 138 -11.31 6.34 -12.56
CA SER A 138 -10.76 7.65 -12.93
C SER A 138 -9.37 7.90 -12.33
N ASN A 139 -9.18 7.55 -11.06
CA ASN A 139 -7.89 7.68 -10.38
C ASN A 139 -6.81 6.77 -11.03
N LEU A 140 -7.20 5.58 -11.48
CA LEU A 140 -6.30 4.63 -12.15
C LEU A 140 -5.86 5.14 -13.53
N LEU A 141 -6.75 5.79 -14.29
CA LEU A 141 -6.39 6.36 -15.58
C LEU A 141 -5.34 7.46 -15.45
N GLU A 142 -5.45 8.32 -14.43
CA GLU A 142 -4.43 9.34 -14.14
C GLU A 142 -3.11 8.72 -13.68
N LEU A 143 -3.16 7.68 -12.85
CA LEU A 143 -1.98 6.95 -12.40
C LEU A 143 -1.29 6.25 -13.57
N LYS A 144 -2.04 5.58 -14.46
CA LYS A 144 -1.51 4.89 -15.65
C LYS A 144 -0.64 5.79 -16.52
N LYS A 145 -0.98 7.07 -16.64
CA LYS A 145 -0.23 8.04 -17.46
C LYS A 145 1.13 8.40 -16.86
N ASN A 146 1.24 8.35 -15.53
CA ASN A 146 2.40 8.86 -14.79
C ASN A 146 3.21 7.75 -14.10
N ALA A 147 2.67 6.53 -14.03
CA ALA A 147 3.29 5.40 -13.37
C ALA A 147 4.46 4.81 -14.19
N LYS A 148 5.46 4.32 -13.46
CA LYS A 148 6.50 3.46 -14.01
C LYS A 148 6.12 2.00 -13.75
N PHE A 149 6.11 1.20 -14.80
CA PHE A 149 5.75 -0.23 -14.76
C PHE A 149 7.00 -1.09 -14.54
N ASP A 150 7.68 -0.88 -13.42
CA ASP A 150 9.01 -1.43 -13.14
C ASP A 150 9.05 -2.36 -11.91
N TYR A 151 7.89 -2.73 -11.36
CA TYR A 151 7.74 -3.52 -10.13
C TYR A 151 8.30 -2.83 -8.88
N GLU A 152 8.67 -1.55 -8.95
CA GLU A 152 9.11 -0.81 -7.78
C GLU A 152 7.91 -0.21 -7.03
N PRO A 153 7.87 -0.35 -5.69
CA PRO A 153 6.83 0.27 -4.89
C PRO A 153 6.83 1.79 -5.04
N THR A 154 5.63 2.32 -5.25
CA THR A 154 5.33 3.75 -5.30
C THR A 154 4.41 4.12 -4.15
N PHE A 155 4.57 5.33 -3.63
CA PHE A 155 3.84 5.77 -2.45
C PHE A 155 3.26 7.16 -2.64
N ARG A 156 2.02 7.34 -2.19
CA ARG A 156 1.36 8.63 -2.09
C ARG A 156 0.88 8.84 -0.66
N VAL A 157 1.15 10.02 -0.12
CA VAL A 157 0.68 10.41 1.22
C VAL A 157 0.00 11.76 1.10
N SER A 158 -1.29 11.78 1.43
CA SER A 158 -2.12 12.98 1.56
C SER A 158 -3.03 12.82 2.79
N GLY A 159 -4.34 13.04 2.70
CA GLY A 159 -5.32 12.70 3.76
C GLY A 159 -5.18 11.26 4.29
N PHE A 160 -4.81 10.32 3.43
CA PHE A 160 -4.48 8.94 3.75
C PHE A 160 -3.23 8.48 2.97
N GLY A 161 -2.72 7.29 3.28
CA GLY A 161 -1.58 6.68 2.61
C GLY A 161 -2.01 5.68 1.55
N ILE A 162 -1.27 5.63 0.44
CA ILE A 162 -1.42 4.63 -0.63
C ILE A 162 -0.03 4.08 -0.97
N ALA A 163 0.07 2.75 -1.07
CA ALA A 163 1.21 2.03 -1.63
C ALA A 163 0.74 1.24 -2.85
N SER A 164 1.48 1.31 -3.95
CA SER A 164 1.14 0.64 -5.21
C SER A 164 2.37 0.07 -5.89
N VAL A 165 2.21 -1.06 -6.58
CA VAL A 165 3.20 -1.63 -7.49
C VAL A 165 2.56 -1.77 -8.86
N PHE A 166 3.16 -1.13 -9.85
CA PHE A 166 2.71 -1.15 -11.25
C PHE A 166 3.60 -2.09 -12.07
N PHE A 167 3.00 -2.86 -12.96
CA PHE A 167 3.72 -3.86 -13.74
C PHE A 167 3.04 -4.22 -15.07
N ASP A 168 3.84 -4.66 -16.05
CA ASP A 168 3.36 -5.23 -17.30
C ASP A 168 3.28 -6.76 -17.22
N ASP A 169 2.15 -7.31 -17.69
CA ASP A 169 1.94 -8.74 -17.86
C ASP A 169 1.58 -9.07 -19.31
N ASP A 170 2.04 -10.22 -19.80
CA ASP A 170 1.92 -10.60 -21.22
C ASP A 170 0.47 -10.88 -21.63
N GLU A 171 -0.37 -11.36 -20.71
CA GLU A 171 -1.77 -11.71 -20.99
C GLU A 171 -2.75 -10.66 -20.46
N LEU A 172 -2.44 -10.07 -19.30
CA LEU A 172 -3.32 -9.11 -18.63
C LEU A 172 -3.07 -7.65 -19.04
N GLY A 173 -1.95 -7.36 -19.73
CA GLY A 173 -1.52 -6.01 -20.04
C GLY A 173 -0.97 -5.28 -18.81
N ARG A 174 -1.17 -3.96 -18.74
CA ARG A 174 -0.74 -3.14 -17.60
C ARG A 174 -1.60 -3.39 -16.38
N CYS A 175 -0.96 -3.67 -15.27
CA CYS A 175 -1.59 -4.03 -14.01
C CYS A 175 -1.07 -3.17 -12.86
N ALA A 176 -1.84 -3.11 -11.78
CA ALA A 176 -1.42 -2.56 -10.50
C ALA A 176 -1.91 -3.43 -9.34
N VAL A 177 -1.09 -3.63 -8.32
CA VAL A 177 -1.55 -4.06 -6.99
C VAL A 177 -1.36 -2.90 -6.03
N PHE A 178 -2.35 -2.60 -5.19
CA PHE A 178 -2.28 -1.47 -4.27
C PHE A 178 -2.84 -1.81 -2.89
N SER A 179 -2.47 -0.99 -1.90
CA SER A 179 -3.09 -0.92 -0.58
C SER A 179 -3.19 0.54 -0.15
N ALA A 180 -4.34 0.91 0.42
CA ALA A 180 -4.63 2.24 0.93
C ALA A 180 -5.21 2.17 2.35
N GLY A 181 -4.89 3.16 3.18
CA GLY A 181 -5.37 3.26 4.56
C GLY A 181 -4.72 4.42 5.33
N PRO A 182 -4.69 4.38 6.67
CA PRO A 182 -4.17 5.49 7.48
C PRO A 182 -2.77 5.93 7.06
N LYS A 183 -2.44 7.23 7.21
CA LYS A 183 -1.08 7.72 6.93
C LYS A 183 0.00 7.00 7.76
N ARG A 184 -0.39 6.42 8.91
CA ARG A 184 0.46 5.66 9.84
C ARG A 184 0.61 4.18 9.48
N MET A 185 0.08 3.73 8.35
CA MET A 185 0.17 2.32 7.95
C MET A 185 1.62 1.84 7.84
N ASN A 186 1.83 0.53 7.96
CA ASN A 186 3.15 -0.07 7.80
C ASN A 186 3.50 -0.17 6.29
N TYR A 187 4.07 0.90 5.74
CA TYR A 187 4.45 0.99 4.33
C TYR A 187 5.48 -0.06 3.91
N GLU A 188 6.37 -0.47 4.82
CA GLU A 188 7.39 -1.50 4.54
C GLU A 188 6.73 -2.85 4.27
N LYS A 189 5.82 -3.24 5.17
CA LYS A 189 5.03 -4.47 5.05
C LYS A 189 4.11 -4.41 3.83
N ALA A 190 3.45 -3.28 3.59
CA ALA A 190 2.61 -3.10 2.40
C ALA A 190 3.44 -3.28 1.11
N ALA A 191 4.56 -2.56 0.99
CA ALA A 191 5.43 -2.63 -0.18
C ALA A 191 5.96 -4.05 -0.43
N SER A 192 6.36 -4.78 0.61
CA SER A 192 6.86 -6.15 0.47
C SER A 192 5.78 -7.10 -0.08
N VAL A 193 4.56 -6.99 0.46
CA VAL A 193 3.44 -7.85 0.06
C VAL A 193 3.00 -7.54 -1.37
N LEU A 194 2.86 -6.25 -1.71
CA LEU A 194 2.45 -5.83 -3.05
C LEU A 194 3.48 -6.22 -4.11
N LYS A 195 4.78 -6.08 -3.81
CA LYS A 195 5.86 -6.48 -4.72
C LYS A 195 5.89 -7.99 -4.93
N TYR A 196 5.62 -8.77 -3.87
CA TYR A 196 5.50 -10.22 -3.99
C TYR A 196 4.33 -10.62 -4.87
N ALA A 197 3.13 -10.08 -4.61
CA ALA A 197 1.92 -10.37 -5.38
C ALA A 197 2.09 -10.04 -6.87
N ALA A 198 2.65 -8.87 -7.20
CA ALA A 198 2.91 -8.48 -8.59
C ALA A 198 3.87 -9.45 -9.31
N LYS A 199 4.89 -9.95 -8.60
CA LYS A 199 5.83 -10.94 -9.16
C LYS A 199 5.19 -12.32 -9.33
N ASP A 200 4.35 -12.75 -8.39
CA ASP A 200 3.70 -14.05 -8.48
C ASP A 200 2.72 -14.11 -9.65
N ILE A 201 1.87 -13.08 -9.82
CA ILE A 201 0.95 -12.94 -10.96
C ILE A 201 1.70 -13.14 -12.29
N LYS A 202 2.79 -12.39 -12.50
CA LYS A 202 3.61 -12.53 -13.70
C LYS A 202 4.21 -13.93 -13.87
N SER A 203 4.68 -14.54 -12.78
CA SER A 203 5.35 -15.83 -12.84
C SER A 203 4.39 -16.95 -13.27
N LYS A 204 3.14 -16.88 -12.80
CA LYS A 204 2.12 -17.92 -13.02
C LYS A 204 1.53 -17.79 -14.42
N ASN A 205 1.20 -16.58 -14.89
CA ASN A 205 0.74 -16.36 -16.27
C ASN A 205 1.75 -16.86 -17.30
N LYS A 206 3.05 -16.59 -17.10
CA LYS A 206 4.11 -17.09 -18.00
C LYS A 206 4.20 -18.61 -18.06
N LYS A 207 3.88 -19.33 -16.97
CA LYS A 207 3.85 -20.81 -16.95
C LYS A 207 2.64 -21.35 -17.70
N HIS A 208 1.49 -20.70 -17.59
CA HIS A 208 0.25 -21.10 -18.28
C HIS A 208 0.32 -20.86 -19.80
N ALA A 209 0.83 -19.69 -20.24
CA ALA A 209 1.07 -19.38 -21.67
C ALA A 209 1.95 -20.42 -22.40
N ARG A 210 2.83 -21.12 -21.66
CA ARG A 210 3.70 -22.18 -22.20
C ARG A 210 3.02 -23.55 -22.26
N ARG A 211 2.02 -23.81 -21.43
CA ARG A 211 1.28 -25.08 -21.40
C ARG A 211 0.21 -25.17 -22.48
N GLY A 212 -0.42 -24.05 -22.86
CA GLY A 212 -1.42 -24.00 -23.94
C GLY A 212 -0.87 -24.02 -25.37
N LYS A 213 0.45 -24.14 -25.56
CA LYS A 213 1.12 -24.23 -26.88
C LYS A 213 1.62 -25.65 -27.22
N HIS A 214 1.23 -26.65 -26.44
CA HIS A 214 1.50 -28.07 -26.68
C HIS A 214 0.18 -28.82 -26.78
#